data_AF-A0A524DHH5-F1
#
_entry.id   AF-A0A524DHH5-F1
#
_cell.length_a   1.000
_cell.length_b   1.000
_cell.length_c   1.000
_cell.angle_alpha   90.00
_cell.angle_beta   90.00
_cell.angle_gamma   90.00
#
_symmetry.space_group_name_H-M   'P 1'
#
loop_
_entity.id
_entity.type
_entity.pdbx_description
1 polymer ?
#
loop_
_entity_poly.entity_id
_entity_poly.type
_entity_poly.pdbx_seq_one_letter_code
_entity_poly.pdbx_strand_id
1 'polypeptide(L)'
;MTIDWSRIEEKPDAKQKVDGRALLDLRAKITDLEKQLSSSKKDIEKQKIDSNKEIDKIKSEKSNEISNLEKKIKDLENKIADSEKKLADSEKKIADSEKKIADLENSVKNSSDKETDLKQVAENKDKEIETLKSKIADLETDLRTDLSKKDKEIEDIKNILKQKDKEVESINNDLLKKTDELDILTKKLETLEAEKSEMSKAPKVLRKIQELIEIKGFLSDKEIEELMQ
;
A
#
# COMPACT_ATOMS: atom_id res chain seq x y z
N MET A 1 121.75 -54.62 -46.34
CA MET A 1 121.10 -54.76 -47.66
C MET A 1 119.62 -54.51 -47.45
N THR A 2 119.06 -53.55 -48.19
CA THR A 2 117.63 -53.23 -48.12
C THR A 2 116.86 -54.30 -48.88
N ILE A 3 115.82 -54.87 -48.27
CA ILE A 3 114.90 -55.78 -48.97
C ILE A 3 114.26 -54.98 -50.11
N ASP A 4 114.42 -55.44 -51.34
CA ASP A 4 113.83 -54.83 -52.53
C ASP A 4 112.37 -55.27 -52.66
N TRP A 5 111.49 -54.55 -51.95
CA TRP A 5 110.07 -54.87 -51.86
C TRP A 5 109.35 -54.80 -53.22
N SER A 6 109.80 -53.93 -54.13
CA SER A 6 109.22 -53.81 -55.48
C SER A 6 109.44 -55.06 -56.31
N ARG A 7 110.63 -55.68 -56.23
CA ARG A 7 110.94 -56.93 -56.93
C ARG A 7 110.24 -58.15 -56.33
N ILE A 8 109.91 -58.11 -55.04
CA ILE A 8 109.10 -59.14 -54.34
C ILE A 8 107.63 -59.02 -54.73
N GLU A 9 107.12 -57.79 -54.91
CA GLU A 9 105.74 -57.53 -55.35
C GLU A 9 105.50 -58.00 -56.80
N GLU A 10 106.50 -57.87 -57.69
CA GLU A 10 106.43 -58.37 -59.08
C GLU A 10 106.56 -59.91 -59.23
N LYS A 11 107.34 -60.57 -58.36
CA LYS A 11 107.57 -62.04 -58.38
C LYS A 11 107.66 -62.62 -56.96
N PRO A 12 106.52 -62.86 -56.29
CA PRO A 12 106.47 -63.31 -54.89
C PRO A 12 107.15 -64.65 -54.63
N ASP A 13 107.11 -65.56 -55.59
CA ASP A 13 107.61 -66.94 -55.45
C ASP A 13 109.11 -67.12 -55.78
N ALA A 14 109.79 -66.04 -56.20
CA ALA A 14 111.21 -66.10 -56.53
C ALA A 14 112.07 -66.20 -55.26
N LYS A 15 113.09 -67.08 -55.27
CA LYS A 15 114.03 -67.20 -54.14
C LYS A 15 114.82 -65.90 -53.93
N GLN A 16 114.59 -65.25 -52.79
CA GLN A 16 115.27 -64.03 -52.38
C GLN A 16 116.27 -64.34 -51.25
N LYS A 17 117.50 -63.80 -51.35
CA LYS A 17 118.50 -63.91 -50.28
C LYS A 17 118.28 -62.75 -49.30
N VAL A 18 117.76 -63.06 -48.11
CA VAL A 18 117.47 -62.07 -47.07
C VAL A 18 118.45 -62.24 -45.90
N ASP A 19 118.86 -61.12 -45.30
CA ASP A 19 119.69 -61.11 -44.09
C ASP A 19 118.85 -61.56 -42.87
N GLY A 20 119.35 -62.53 -42.10
CA GLY A 20 118.71 -63.01 -40.87
C GLY A 20 118.43 -61.89 -39.86
N ARG A 21 119.27 -60.84 -39.82
CA ARG A 21 119.04 -59.66 -38.97
C ARG A 21 117.78 -58.89 -39.38
N ALA A 22 117.57 -58.68 -40.68
CA ALA A 22 116.38 -58.01 -41.20
C ALA A 22 115.09 -58.81 -40.94
N LEU A 23 115.16 -60.15 -41.01
CA LEU A 23 114.04 -61.03 -40.65
C LEU A 23 113.71 -60.96 -39.15
N LEU A 24 114.71 -60.87 -38.28
CA LEU A 24 114.51 -60.70 -36.84
C LEU A 24 113.90 -59.33 -36.50
N ASP A 25 114.34 -58.26 -37.14
CA ASP A 25 113.79 -56.92 -36.95
C ASP A 25 112.31 -56.83 -37.40
N LEU A 26 111.98 -57.45 -38.55
CA LEU A 26 110.60 -57.57 -39.02
C LEU A 26 109.74 -58.39 -38.06
N ARG A 27 110.26 -59.52 -37.55
CA ARG A 27 109.56 -60.33 -36.54
C ARG A 27 109.28 -59.54 -35.28
N ALA A 28 110.27 -58.79 -34.77
CA ALA A 28 110.10 -57.94 -33.60
C ALA A 28 109.02 -56.87 -33.83
N LYS A 29 109.00 -56.24 -35.01
CA LYS A 29 107.96 -55.26 -35.39
C LYS A 29 106.58 -55.89 -35.50
N ILE A 30 106.46 -57.09 -36.07
CA ILE A 30 105.19 -57.83 -36.14
C ILE A 30 104.69 -58.14 -34.73
N THR A 31 105.56 -58.66 -33.85
CA THR A 31 105.18 -58.94 -32.46
C THR A 31 104.75 -57.69 -31.70
N ASP A 32 105.41 -56.55 -31.91
CA ASP A 32 104.98 -55.28 -31.30
C ASP A 32 103.62 -54.81 -31.84
N LEU A 33 103.41 -54.87 -33.16
CA LEU A 33 102.13 -54.54 -33.79
C LEU A 33 101.00 -55.47 -33.31
N GLU A 34 101.24 -56.76 -33.19
CA GLU A 34 100.27 -57.73 -32.65
C GLU A 34 99.90 -57.39 -31.20
N LYS A 35 100.89 -57.00 -30.38
CA LYS A 35 100.67 -56.56 -29.00
C LYS A 35 99.85 -55.27 -28.95
N GLN A 36 100.18 -54.29 -29.79
CA GLN A 36 99.44 -53.03 -29.91
C GLN A 36 98.00 -53.24 -30.42
N LEU A 37 97.79 -54.16 -31.36
CA LEU A 37 96.47 -54.53 -31.86
C LEU A 37 95.65 -55.20 -30.75
N SER A 38 96.26 -56.11 -29.99
CA SER A 38 95.62 -56.77 -28.86
C SER A 38 95.21 -55.79 -27.76
N SER A 39 96.07 -54.83 -27.41
CA SER A 39 95.73 -53.79 -26.43
C SER A 39 94.64 -52.86 -26.96
N SER A 40 94.75 -52.37 -28.20
CA SER A 40 93.75 -51.49 -28.81
C SER A 40 92.38 -52.15 -28.89
N LYS A 41 92.31 -53.44 -29.21
CA LYS A 41 91.06 -54.20 -29.24
C LYS A 41 90.40 -54.28 -27.86
N LYS A 42 91.19 -54.52 -26.80
CA LYS A 42 90.71 -54.53 -25.41
C LYS A 42 90.19 -53.14 -24.99
N ASP A 43 90.89 -52.07 -25.37
CA ASP A 43 90.48 -50.71 -25.05
C ASP A 43 89.17 -50.33 -25.74
N ILE A 44 89.02 -50.67 -27.03
CA ILE A 44 87.76 -50.50 -27.77
C ILE A 44 86.61 -51.27 -27.12
N GLU A 45 86.86 -52.51 -26.72
CA GLU A 45 85.83 -53.35 -26.09
C GLU A 45 85.42 -52.80 -24.72
N LYS A 46 86.37 -52.33 -23.92
CA LYS A 46 86.09 -51.64 -22.66
C LYS A 46 85.30 -50.36 -22.89
N GLN A 47 85.72 -49.51 -23.83
CA GLN A 47 85.02 -48.27 -24.17
C GLN A 47 83.57 -48.54 -24.62
N LYS A 48 83.36 -49.59 -25.42
CA LYS A 48 82.02 -49.99 -25.86
C LYS A 48 81.13 -50.40 -24.67
N ILE A 49 81.67 -51.17 -23.73
CA ILE A 49 80.95 -51.59 -22.52
C ILE A 49 80.59 -50.37 -21.66
N ASP A 50 81.53 -49.45 -21.46
CA ASP A 50 81.34 -48.26 -20.62
C ASP A 50 80.31 -47.31 -21.26
N SER A 51 80.41 -47.03 -22.56
CA SER A 51 79.42 -46.24 -23.30
C SER A 51 78.02 -46.86 -23.25
N ASN A 52 77.90 -48.19 -23.39
CA ASN A 52 76.60 -48.86 -23.31
C ASN A 52 75.98 -48.72 -21.91
N LYS A 53 76.78 -48.88 -20.84
CA LYS A 53 76.30 -48.66 -19.46
C LYS A 53 75.80 -47.23 -19.25
N GLU A 54 76.50 -46.25 -19.80
CA GLU A 54 76.10 -44.85 -19.71
C GLU A 54 74.80 -44.57 -20.47
N ILE A 55 74.65 -45.13 -21.67
CA ILE A 55 73.40 -45.06 -22.45
C ILE A 55 72.23 -45.68 -21.65
N ASP A 56 72.41 -46.86 -21.06
CA ASP A 56 71.36 -47.52 -20.28
C ASP A 56 70.97 -46.70 -19.04
N LYS A 57 71.96 -46.11 -18.37
CA LYS A 57 71.73 -45.20 -17.23
C LYS A 57 70.90 -44.00 -17.66
N ILE A 58 71.33 -43.27 -18.70
CA ILE A 58 70.61 -42.09 -19.22
C ILE A 58 69.19 -42.47 -19.63
N LYS A 59 69.02 -43.62 -20.30
CA LYS A 59 67.70 -44.10 -20.73
C LYS A 59 66.78 -44.34 -19.55
N SER A 60 67.28 -44.96 -18.47
CA SER A 60 66.50 -45.20 -17.25
C SER A 60 66.10 -43.90 -16.55
N GLU A 61 67.03 -42.94 -16.46
CA GLU A 61 66.80 -41.63 -15.84
C GLU A 61 65.74 -40.84 -16.63
N LYS A 62 65.88 -40.77 -17.95
CA LYS A 62 64.91 -40.10 -18.83
C LYS A 62 63.55 -40.78 -18.82
N SER A 63 63.49 -42.10 -18.79
CA SER A 63 62.21 -42.82 -18.67
C SER A 63 61.49 -42.49 -17.36
N ASN A 64 62.22 -42.39 -16.25
CA ASN A 64 61.65 -42.01 -14.95
C ASN A 64 61.18 -40.55 -14.94
N GLU A 65 61.96 -39.65 -15.53
CA GLU A 65 61.60 -38.23 -15.67
C GLU A 65 60.31 -38.05 -16.47
N ILE A 66 60.19 -38.73 -17.62
CA ILE A 66 58.99 -38.73 -18.46
C ILE A 66 57.78 -39.23 -17.67
N SER A 67 57.89 -40.38 -17.00
CA SER A 67 56.78 -40.94 -16.21
C SER A 67 56.32 -40.00 -15.09
N ASN A 68 57.25 -39.29 -14.45
CA ASN A 68 56.91 -38.29 -13.44
C ASN A 68 56.23 -37.05 -14.03
N LEU A 69 56.65 -36.60 -15.21
CA LEU A 69 56.01 -35.49 -15.92
C LEU A 69 54.60 -35.87 -16.38
N GLU A 70 54.40 -37.07 -16.91
CA GLU A 70 53.08 -37.59 -17.30
C GLU A 70 52.09 -37.60 -16.12
N LYS A 71 52.54 -38.06 -14.94
CA LYS A 71 51.71 -38.00 -13.71
C LYS A 71 51.34 -36.57 -13.33
N LYS A 72 52.31 -35.63 -13.37
CA LYS A 72 52.06 -34.22 -13.06
C LYS A 72 51.09 -33.57 -14.05
N ILE A 73 51.20 -33.90 -15.34
CA ILE A 73 50.27 -33.41 -16.37
C ILE A 73 48.86 -33.89 -16.05
N LYS A 74 48.69 -35.19 -15.78
CA LYS A 74 47.37 -35.76 -15.44
C LYS A 74 46.77 -35.12 -14.18
N ASP A 75 47.58 -34.87 -13.16
CA ASP A 75 47.13 -34.19 -11.94
C ASP A 75 46.69 -32.75 -12.20
N LEU A 76 47.38 -32.03 -13.09
CA LEU A 76 47.01 -30.67 -13.51
C LEU A 76 45.74 -30.67 -14.35
N GLU A 77 45.58 -31.61 -15.28
CA GLU A 77 44.36 -31.77 -16.09
C GLU A 77 43.13 -31.98 -15.20
N ASN A 78 43.24 -32.85 -14.18
CA ASN A 78 42.16 -33.07 -13.22
C ASN A 78 41.82 -31.78 -12.43
N LYS A 79 42.83 -31.03 -11.98
CA LYS A 79 42.61 -29.76 -11.26
C LYS A 79 41.97 -28.70 -12.14
N ILE A 80 42.31 -28.65 -13.43
CA ILE A 80 41.68 -27.75 -14.40
C ILE A 80 40.21 -28.12 -14.55
N ALA A 81 39.89 -29.39 -14.80
CA ALA A 81 38.51 -29.85 -14.93
C ALA A 81 37.65 -29.56 -13.68
N ASP A 82 38.21 -29.77 -12.48
CA ASP A 82 37.54 -29.43 -11.22
C ASP A 82 37.30 -27.91 -11.08
N SER A 83 38.25 -27.10 -11.53
CA SER A 83 38.14 -25.63 -11.49
C SER A 83 37.11 -25.11 -12.49
N GLU A 84 37.07 -25.66 -13.70
CA GLU A 84 36.07 -25.36 -14.72
C GLU A 84 34.66 -25.69 -14.22
N LYS A 85 34.48 -26.85 -13.57
CA LYS A 85 33.19 -27.21 -12.97
C LYS A 85 32.75 -26.22 -11.89
N LYS A 86 33.66 -25.82 -10.99
CA LYS A 86 33.37 -24.82 -9.95
C LYS A 86 33.04 -23.45 -10.53
N LEU A 87 33.70 -23.07 -11.63
CA LEU A 87 33.41 -21.82 -12.34
C LEU A 87 31.99 -21.84 -12.90
N ALA A 88 31.61 -22.90 -13.63
CA ALA A 88 30.27 -23.06 -14.19
C ALA A 88 29.17 -23.06 -13.10
N ASP A 89 29.40 -23.74 -11.97
CA ASP A 89 28.48 -23.71 -10.82
C ASP A 89 28.34 -22.30 -10.23
N SER A 90 29.42 -21.51 -10.22
CA SER A 90 29.41 -20.14 -9.70
C SER A 90 28.70 -19.19 -10.66
N GLU A 91 28.94 -19.31 -11.96
CA GLU A 91 28.24 -18.55 -13.01
C GLU A 91 26.73 -18.77 -12.94
N LYS A 92 26.28 -20.02 -12.75
CA LYS A 92 24.86 -20.34 -12.56
C LYS A 92 24.28 -19.65 -11.33
N LYS A 93 24.99 -19.66 -10.20
CA LYS A 93 24.53 -18.99 -8.96
C LYS A 93 24.45 -17.47 -9.13
N ILE A 94 25.36 -16.88 -9.90
CA ILE A 94 25.32 -15.46 -10.23
C ILE A 94 24.07 -15.16 -11.05
N ALA A 95 23.80 -15.90 -12.12
CA ALA A 95 22.61 -15.72 -12.94
C ALA A 95 21.30 -15.87 -12.15
N ASP A 96 21.21 -16.87 -11.26
CA ASP A 96 20.06 -17.05 -10.37
C ASP A 96 19.88 -15.87 -9.40
N SER A 97 21.00 -15.31 -8.90
CA SER A 97 20.99 -14.15 -8.02
C SER A 97 20.57 -12.87 -8.74
N GLU A 98 21.06 -12.65 -9.96
CA GLU A 98 20.67 -11.52 -10.81
C GLU A 98 19.17 -11.54 -11.11
N LYS A 99 18.61 -12.71 -11.44
CA LYS A 99 17.17 -12.86 -11.63
C LYS A 99 16.38 -12.48 -10.36
N LYS A 100 16.84 -12.94 -9.20
CA LYS A 100 16.19 -12.62 -7.91
C LYS A 100 16.27 -11.14 -7.58
N ILE A 101 17.37 -10.46 -7.91
CA ILE A 101 17.50 -9.01 -7.76
C ILE A 101 16.47 -8.30 -8.65
N ALA A 102 16.37 -8.66 -9.93
CA ALA A 102 15.40 -8.07 -10.84
C ALA A 102 13.94 -8.25 -10.36
N ASP A 103 13.60 -9.43 -9.84
CA ASP A 103 12.27 -9.69 -9.27
C ASP A 103 11.98 -8.81 -8.04
N LEU A 104 12.98 -8.61 -7.17
CA LEU A 104 12.87 -7.74 -5.99
C LEU A 104 12.74 -6.26 -6.38
N GLU A 105 13.51 -5.79 -7.36
CA GLU A 105 13.43 -4.42 -7.88
C GLU A 105 12.02 -4.12 -8.43
N ASN A 106 11.45 -5.06 -9.19
CA ASN A 106 10.07 -4.93 -9.67
C ASN A 106 9.04 -4.91 -8.52
N SER A 107 9.24 -5.73 -7.48
CA SER A 107 8.37 -5.74 -6.31
C SER A 107 8.42 -4.43 -5.52
N VAL A 108 9.62 -3.86 -5.36
CA VAL A 108 9.83 -2.55 -4.71
C VAL A 108 9.15 -1.46 -5.51
N LYS A 109 9.32 -1.42 -6.84
CA LYS A 109 8.67 -0.44 -7.71
C LYS A 109 7.14 -0.51 -7.60
N ASN A 110 6.57 -1.70 -7.71
CA ASN A 110 5.12 -1.89 -7.57
C ASN A 110 4.59 -1.46 -6.19
N SER A 111 5.38 -1.66 -5.13
CA SER A 111 5.01 -1.24 -3.78
C SER A 111 5.08 0.28 -3.62
N SER A 112 6.10 0.90 -4.19
CA SER A 112 6.24 2.37 -4.25
C SER A 112 5.07 3.01 -4.99
N ASP A 113 4.68 2.47 -6.14
CA ASP A 113 3.54 2.99 -6.92
C ASP A 113 2.23 2.89 -6.10
N LYS A 114 1.99 1.76 -5.43
CA LYS A 114 0.84 1.61 -4.52
C LYS A 114 0.87 2.58 -3.35
N GLU A 115 2.05 2.85 -2.78
CA GLU A 115 2.18 3.83 -1.70
C GLU A 115 1.80 5.23 -2.19
N THR A 116 2.23 5.61 -3.40
CA THR A 116 1.86 6.90 -4.00
C THR A 116 0.36 7.01 -4.25
N ASP A 117 -0.27 5.96 -4.78
CA ASP A 117 -1.72 5.92 -4.98
C ASP A 117 -2.49 6.05 -3.67
N LEU A 118 -2.05 5.33 -2.63
CA LEU A 118 -2.68 5.40 -1.31
C LEU A 118 -2.54 6.78 -0.67
N LYS A 119 -1.39 7.45 -0.82
CA LYS A 119 -1.21 8.84 -0.37
C LYS A 119 -2.17 9.79 -1.09
N GLN A 120 -2.31 9.65 -2.41
CA GLN A 120 -3.25 10.48 -3.17
C GLN A 120 -4.71 10.27 -2.74
N VAL A 121 -5.09 9.02 -2.47
CA VAL A 121 -6.43 8.69 -1.94
C VAL A 121 -6.64 9.30 -0.56
N ALA A 122 -5.66 9.20 0.34
CA ALA A 122 -5.73 9.79 1.68
C ALA A 122 -5.90 11.32 1.62
N GLU A 123 -5.10 12.02 0.82
CA GLU A 123 -5.21 13.47 0.63
C GLU A 123 -6.59 13.88 0.08
N ASN A 124 -7.14 13.11 -0.86
CA ASN A 124 -8.47 13.38 -1.40
C ASN A 124 -9.56 13.17 -0.34
N LYS A 125 -9.42 12.15 0.51
CA LYS A 125 -10.34 11.89 1.62
C LYS A 125 -10.26 12.98 2.69
N ASP A 126 -9.07 13.49 2.99
CA ASP A 126 -8.90 14.60 3.93
C ASP A 126 -9.60 15.88 3.42
N LYS A 127 -9.47 16.21 2.13
CA LYS A 127 -10.19 17.33 1.51
C LYS A 127 -11.71 17.15 1.54
N GLU A 128 -12.18 15.92 1.31
CA GLU A 128 -13.62 15.58 1.40
C GLU A 128 -14.14 15.79 2.83
N ILE A 129 -13.36 15.36 3.84
CA ILE A 129 -13.67 15.56 5.26
C ILE A 129 -13.72 17.05 5.62
N GLU A 130 -12.75 17.85 5.16
CA GLU A 130 -12.75 19.30 5.39
C GLU A 130 -13.98 19.98 4.78
N THR A 131 -14.33 19.60 3.55
CA THR A 131 -15.53 20.10 2.87
C THR A 131 -16.80 19.76 3.64
N LEU A 132 -16.92 18.51 4.11
CA LEU A 132 -18.07 18.08 4.92
C LEU A 132 -18.13 18.81 6.26
N LYS A 133 -17.00 19.04 6.93
CA LYS A 133 -16.93 19.82 8.17
C LYS A 133 -17.43 21.25 7.98
N SER A 134 -17.00 21.92 6.91
CA SER A 134 -17.49 23.27 6.58
C SER A 134 -19.01 23.27 6.38
N LYS A 135 -19.52 22.30 5.61
CA LYS A 135 -20.95 22.20 5.34
C LYS A 135 -21.78 21.94 6.60
N ILE A 136 -21.25 21.15 7.54
CA ILE A 136 -21.89 20.93 8.85
C ILE A 136 -21.93 22.24 9.64
N ALA A 137 -20.81 22.98 9.71
CA ALA A 137 -20.76 24.26 10.42
C ALA A 137 -21.73 25.31 9.85
N ASP A 138 -21.87 25.35 8.51
CA ASP A 138 -22.83 26.21 7.84
C ASP A 138 -24.27 25.83 8.22
N LEU A 139 -24.61 24.54 8.14
CA LEU A 139 -25.93 24.03 8.52
C LEU A 139 -26.27 24.27 10.01
N GLU A 140 -25.30 24.12 10.90
CA GLU A 140 -25.46 24.42 12.33
C GLU A 140 -25.76 25.91 12.55
N THR A 141 -25.10 26.78 11.81
CA THR A 141 -25.31 28.23 11.87
C THR A 141 -26.69 28.62 11.35
N ASP A 142 -27.10 28.04 10.22
CA ASP A 142 -28.44 28.26 9.64
C ASP A 142 -29.53 27.78 10.61
N LEU A 143 -29.41 26.57 11.14
CA LEU A 143 -30.37 26.00 12.10
C LEU A 143 -30.50 26.87 13.34
N ARG A 144 -29.37 27.35 13.89
CA ARG A 144 -29.35 28.24 15.05
C ARG A 144 -30.04 29.57 14.76
N THR A 145 -29.83 30.12 13.57
CA THR A 145 -30.44 31.37 13.14
C THR A 145 -31.95 31.23 13.00
N ASP A 146 -32.41 30.13 12.42
CA ASP A 146 -33.84 29.87 12.24
C ASP A 146 -34.56 29.57 13.56
N LEU A 147 -33.92 28.83 14.48
CA LEU A 147 -34.44 28.67 15.84
C LEU A 147 -34.59 30.02 16.56
N SER A 148 -33.59 30.91 16.45
CA SER A 148 -33.68 32.23 17.07
C SER A 148 -34.81 33.10 16.48
N LYS A 149 -35.09 33.00 15.18
CA LYS A 149 -36.25 33.66 14.56
C LYS A 149 -37.55 33.09 15.10
N LYS A 150 -37.67 31.76 15.19
CA LYS A 150 -38.88 31.10 15.73
C LYS A 150 -39.12 31.44 17.18
N ASP A 151 -38.08 31.54 18.01
CA ASP A 151 -38.21 31.97 19.40
C ASP A 151 -38.78 33.38 19.52
N LYS A 152 -38.34 34.31 18.66
CA LYS A 152 -38.90 35.67 18.60
C LYS A 152 -40.37 35.67 18.17
N GLU A 153 -40.70 34.93 17.10
CA GLU A 153 -42.10 34.78 16.66
C GLU A 153 -43.00 34.21 17.77
N ILE A 154 -42.53 33.21 18.52
CA ILE A 154 -43.26 32.63 19.66
C ILE A 154 -43.47 33.67 20.76
N GLU A 155 -42.46 34.47 21.08
CA GLU A 155 -42.57 35.51 22.09
C GLU A 155 -43.55 36.61 21.67
N ASP A 156 -43.51 37.03 20.40
CA ASP A 156 -44.47 37.98 19.84
C ASP A 156 -45.91 37.44 19.91
N ILE A 157 -46.13 36.18 19.51
CA ILE A 157 -47.44 35.53 19.60
C ILE A 157 -47.93 35.44 21.06
N LYS A 158 -47.06 35.07 22.01
CA LYS A 158 -47.41 35.03 23.44
C LYS A 158 -47.85 36.40 23.95
N ASN A 159 -47.17 37.46 23.53
CA ASN A 159 -47.52 38.82 23.92
C ASN A 159 -48.87 39.26 23.34
N ILE A 160 -49.16 38.91 22.07
CA ILE A 160 -50.46 39.14 21.44
C ILE A 160 -51.57 38.37 22.19
N LEU A 161 -51.32 37.10 22.53
CA LEU A 161 -52.28 36.26 23.28
C LEU A 161 -52.62 36.89 24.63
N LYS A 162 -51.61 37.32 25.41
CA LYS A 162 -51.83 38.03 26.68
C LYS A 162 -52.63 39.32 26.53
N GLN A 163 -52.43 40.07 25.44
CA GLN A 163 -53.22 41.27 25.17
C GLN A 163 -54.67 40.92 24.85
N LYS A 164 -54.89 39.89 24.02
CA LYS A 164 -56.23 39.42 23.66
C LYS A 164 -56.98 38.85 24.86
N ASP A 165 -56.33 38.12 25.75
CA ASP A 165 -56.94 37.62 26.99
C ASP A 165 -57.46 38.78 27.87
N LYS A 166 -56.67 39.85 28.03
CA LYS A 166 -57.10 41.07 28.75
C LYS A 166 -58.28 41.77 28.08
N GLU A 167 -58.28 41.82 26.74
CA GLU A 167 -59.37 42.41 25.96
C GLU A 167 -60.67 41.60 26.14
N VAL A 168 -60.58 40.27 26.11
CA VAL A 168 -61.71 39.36 26.39
C VAL A 168 -62.22 39.54 27.82
N GLU A 169 -61.35 39.62 28.83
CA GLU A 169 -61.75 39.91 30.21
C GLU A 169 -62.50 41.25 30.32
N SER A 170 -62.00 42.30 29.66
CA SER A 170 -62.67 43.60 29.63
C SER A 170 -64.06 43.52 29.00
N ILE A 171 -64.18 42.87 27.84
CA ILE A 171 -65.45 42.69 27.14
C ILE A 171 -66.44 41.88 27.99
N ASN A 172 -65.98 40.81 28.66
CA ASN A 172 -66.82 40.01 29.55
C ASN A 172 -67.35 40.83 30.73
N ASN A 173 -66.50 41.66 31.34
CA ASN A 173 -66.92 42.55 32.42
C ASN A 173 -67.96 43.58 31.95
N ASP A 174 -67.80 44.12 30.74
CA ASP A 174 -68.78 45.06 30.18
C ASP A 174 -70.10 44.38 29.81
N LEU A 175 -70.06 43.13 29.31
CA LEU A 175 -71.24 42.30 29.07
C LEU A 175 -72.00 41.97 30.35
N LEU A 176 -71.30 41.67 31.45
CA LEU A 176 -71.90 41.45 32.77
C LEU A 176 -72.67 42.69 33.22
N LYS A 177 -72.06 43.87 33.17
CA LYS A 177 -72.73 45.14 33.52
C LYS A 177 -73.97 45.39 32.66
N LYS A 178 -73.86 45.16 31.35
CA LYS A 178 -74.99 45.30 30.41
C LYS A 178 -76.13 44.30 30.73
N THR A 179 -75.78 43.08 31.14
CA THR A 179 -76.76 42.07 31.57
C THR A 179 -77.47 42.52 32.84
N ASP A 180 -76.73 43.02 33.83
CA ASP A 180 -77.30 43.56 35.08
C ASP A 180 -78.24 44.75 34.80
N GLU A 181 -77.83 45.66 33.90
CA GLU A 181 -78.66 46.78 33.46
C GLU A 181 -79.95 46.32 32.77
N LEU A 182 -79.86 45.30 31.90
CA LEU A 182 -81.01 44.69 31.24
C LEU A 182 -81.96 44.02 32.24
N ASP A 183 -81.44 43.33 33.25
CA ASP A 183 -82.24 42.73 34.32
C ASP A 183 -83.01 43.80 35.12
N ILE A 184 -82.35 44.92 35.43
CA ILE A 184 -82.99 46.07 36.10
C ILE A 184 -84.09 46.66 35.21
N LEU A 185 -83.80 46.87 33.92
CA LEU A 185 -84.79 47.39 32.96
C LEU A 185 -85.97 46.44 32.79
N THR A 186 -85.72 45.13 32.75
CA THR A 186 -86.76 44.09 32.64
C THR A 186 -87.68 44.12 33.84
N LYS A 187 -87.13 44.15 35.06
CA LYS A 187 -87.93 44.29 36.30
C LYS A 187 -88.75 45.58 36.30
N LYS A 188 -88.18 46.70 35.83
CA LYS A 188 -88.92 47.96 35.70
C LYS A 188 -90.08 47.84 34.70
N LEU A 189 -89.86 47.16 33.57
CA LEU A 189 -90.89 46.88 32.58
C LEU A 189 -92.02 46.03 33.19
N GLU A 190 -91.69 44.94 33.90
CA GLU A 190 -92.66 44.10 34.60
C GLU A 190 -93.49 44.91 35.62
N THR A 191 -92.85 45.80 36.39
CA THR A 191 -93.57 46.67 37.33
C THR A 191 -94.51 47.64 36.61
N LEU A 192 -94.06 48.26 35.51
CA LEU A 192 -94.89 49.18 34.72
C LEU A 192 -96.07 48.44 34.05
N GLU A 193 -95.87 47.21 33.59
CA GLU A 193 -96.94 46.37 33.05
C GLU A 193 -97.95 45.96 34.13
N ALA A 194 -97.48 45.64 35.35
CA ALA A 194 -98.35 45.39 36.50
C ALA A 194 -99.16 46.64 36.87
N GLU A 195 -98.52 47.81 36.95
CA GLU A 195 -99.19 49.09 37.18
C GLU A 195 -100.22 49.39 36.09
N LYS A 196 -99.88 49.19 34.80
CA LYS A 196 -100.81 49.35 33.67
C LYS A 196 -102.00 48.39 33.77
N SER A 197 -101.78 47.14 34.21
CA SER A 197 -102.84 46.16 34.45
C SER A 197 -103.77 46.58 35.58
N GLU A 198 -103.24 47.11 36.70
CA GLU A 198 -104.05 47.67 37.78
C GLU A 198 -104.82 48.91 37.35
N MET A 199 -104.20 49.80 36.58
CA MET A 199 -104.84 50.98 36.02
C MET A 199 -105.97 50.62 35.04
N SER A 200 -105.87 49.48 34.34
CA SER A 200 -106.97 48.94 33.52
C SER A 200 -108.16 48.41 34.33
N LYS A 201 -107.97 48.14 35.63
CA LYS A 201 -109.07 47.79 36.57
C LYS A 201 -109.76 49.05 37.10
N ALA A 202 -109.11 50.23 37.06
CA ALA A 202 -109.69 51.48 37.53
C ALA A 202 -111.02 51.85 36.82
N PRO A 203 -111.20 51.71 35.49
CA PRO A 203 -112.49 51.90 34.83
C PRO A 203 -113.59 50.95 35.34
N LYS A 204 -113.24 49.71 35.70
CA LYS A 204 -114.20 48.73 36.24
C LYS A 204 -114.62 49.08 37.67
N VAL A 205 -113.69 49.57 38.49
CA VAL A 205 -113.98 50.06 39.85
C VAL A 205 -114.79 51.36 39.80
N LEU A 206 -114.44 52.29 38.89
CA LEU A 206 -115.22 53.49 38.60
C LEU A 206 -116.66 53.14 38.20
N ARG A 207 -116.87 52.18 37.30
CA ARG A 207 -118.23 51.68 37.00
C ARG A 207 -118.96 51.12 38.21
N LYS A 208 -118.26 50.37 39.07
CA LYS A 208 -118.87 49.78 40.26
C LYS A 208 -119.23 50.82 41.33
N ILE A 209 -118.43 51.88 41.43
CA ILE A 209 -118.73 53.07 42.24
C ILE A 209 -119.89 53.85 41.62
N GLN A 210 -119.94 53.99 40.30
CA GLN A 210 -121.04 54.61 39.56
C GLN A 210 -122.36 53.87 39.79
N GLU A 211 -122.39 52.54 39.67
CA GLU A 211 -123.57 51.71 40.01
C GLU A 211 -124.02 51.91 41.47
N LEU A 212 -123.07 52.01 42.42
CA LEU A 212 -123.39 52.27 43.83
C LEU A 212 -123.92 53.69 44.08
N ILE A 213 -123.45 54.68 43.32
CA ILE A 213 -123.90 56.08 43.41
C ILE A 213 -125.27 56.26 42.74
N GLU A 214 -125.53 55.59 41.62
CA GLU A 214 -126.84 55.52 40.96
C GLU A 214 -127.89 54.89 41.89
N ILE A 215 -127.57 53.77 42.54
CA ILE A 215 -128.49 53.10 43.48
C ILE A 215 -128.76 53.97 44.72
N LYS A 216 -127.79 54.75 45.18
CA LYS A 216 -127.93 55.57 46.39
C LYS A 216 -128.42 57.00 46.13
N GLY A 217 -128.63 57.40 44.86
CA GLY A 217 -129.30 58.66 44.50
C GLY A 217 -128.50 59.94 44.76
N PHE A 218 -127.17 59.89 44.68
CA PHE A 218 -126.31 61.00 45.13
C PHE A 218 -125.86 62.02 44.05
N LEU A 219 -126.15 61.84 42.76
CA LEU A 219 -125.74 62.77 41.67
C LEU A 219 -126.79 62.81 40.53
N SER A 220 -126.98 63.98 39.90
CA SER A 220 -127.91 64.19 38.77
C SER A 220 -127.21 64.04 37.41
N ASP A 221 -127.92 63.63 36.35
CA ASP A 221 -127.37 63.34 35.01
C ASP A 221 -126.43 64.43 34.44
N LYS A 222 -126.65 65.69 34.84
CA LYS A 222 -125.88 66.85 34.38
C LYS A 222 -124.47 66.92 34.99
N GLU A 223 -124.32 66.44 36.23
CA GLU A 223 -123.05 66.42 36.95
C GLU A 223 -122.17 65.22 36.52
N ILE A 224 -122.78 64.22 35.89
CA ILE A 224 -122.08 63.03 35.35
C ILE A 224 -121.36 63.36 34.04
N GLU A 225 -121.91 64.25 33.22
CA GLU A 225 -121.34 64.62 31.92
C GLU A 225 -120.10 65.52 32.05
N GLU A 226 -120.00 66.32 33.12
CA GLU A 226 -118.80 67.14 33.44
C GLU A 226 -117.61 66.30 33.97
N LEU A 227 -117.86 65.12 34.54
CA LEU A 227 -116.82 64.23 35.07
C LEU A 227 -116.22 63.28 34.01
N MET A 228 -116.75 63.28 32.79
CA MET A 228 -116.40 62.35 31.70
C MET A 228 -115.58 62.99 30.56
N GLN A 229 -115.17 64.26 30.70
CA GLN A 229 -114.08 64.88 29.90
C GLN A 229 -112.75 64.75 30.62
#